data_AF-A0A0A1G821-F1
#
_entry.id   AF-A0A0A1G821-F1
#
_cell.length_a   1.000
_cell.length_b   1.000
_cell.length_c   1.000
_cell.angle_alpha   90.00
_cell.angle_beta   90.00
_cell.angle_gamma   90.00
#
_symmetry.space_group_name_H-M   'P 1'
#
loop_
_entity.id
_entity.type
_entity.pdbx_description
1 polymer ?
#
loop_
_entity_poly.entity_id
_entity_poly.type
_entity_poly.pdbx_seq_one_letter_code
_entity_poly.pdbx_strand_id
1 'polypeptide(L)'
;ALITLCNIAATSEGRKALFDANAVATLVDILAKHQKNRSTASEEMQEQAVAVLLLLSQNNLRFVSLAMQAGAVDLLVSLCEHGNSRAKEKASTLLNIIREITSNEEECSDSILP
;
A
#
# COMPACT_ATOMS: atom_id res chain seq x y z
N ALA A 1 11.36 -12.66 5.57
CA ALA A 1 11.49 -12.18 4.17
C ALA A 1 10.92 -10.77 3.97
N LEU A 2 9.68 -10.48 4.38
CA LEU A 2 9.07 -9.15 4.21
C LEU A 2 9.77 -8.01 4.96
N ILE A 3 10.33 -8.28 6.15
CA ILE A 3 11.15 -7.28 6.88
C ILE A 3 12.34 -6.80 6.04
N THR A 4 12.97 -7.70 5.26
CA THR A 4 14.05 -7.34 4.35
C THR A 4 13.54 -6.40 3.25
N LEU A 5 12.32 -6.63 2.74
CA LEU A 5 11.68 -5.71 1.79
C LEU A 5 11.37 -4.35 2.43
N CYS A 6 10.97 -4.29 3.71
CA CYS A 6 10.82 -3.01 4.43
C CYS A 6 12.13 -2.21 4.44
N ASN A 7 13.25 -2.89 4.75
CA ASN A 7 14.56 -2.24 4.79
C ASN A 7 15.00 -1.76 3.40
N ILE A 8 14.71 -2.53 2.36
CA ILE A 8 14.96 -2.14 0.96
C ILE A 8 14.06 -0.95 0.57
N ALA A 9 12.77 -0.97 0.93
CA ALA A 9 11.84 0.13 0.68
C ALA A 9 12.20 1.42 1.42
N ALA A 10 12.99 1.34 2.50
CA ALA A 10 13.47 2.51 3.23
C ALA A 10 14.56 3.29 2.45
N THR A 11 15.27 2.66 1.51
CA THR A 11 16.32 3.33 0.72
C THR A 11 15.79 3.76 -0.66
N SER A 12 16.33 4.85 -1.22
CA SER A 12 15.92 5.35 -2.54
C SER A 12 16.22 4.35 -3.66
N GLU A 13 17.39 3.72 -3.62
CA GLU A 13 17.82 2.68 -4.56
C GLU A 13 16.94 1.44 -4.45
N GLY A 14 16.64 1.00 -3.22
CA GLY A 14 15.78 -0.14 -2.99
C GLY A 14 14.34 0.11 -3.44
N ARG A 15 13.79 1.31 -3.24
CA ARG A 15 12.49 1.70 -3.82
C ARG A 15 12.48 1.60 -5.33
N LYS A 16 13.54 2.05 -6.00
CA LYS A 16 13.64 1.97 -7.46
C LYS A 16 13.67 0.52 -7.93
N ALA A 17 14.46 -0.33 -7.29
CA ALA A 17 14.49 -1.77 -7.57
C ALA A 17 13.12 -2.43 -7.33
N LEU A 18 12.41 -2.07 -6.26
CA LEU A 18 11.06 -2.56 -5.97
C LEU A 18 10.02 -2.08 -6.99
N PHE A 19 10.17 -0.86 -7.48
CA PHE A 19 9.33 -0.32 -8.56
C PHE A 19 9.56 -1.10 -9.85
N ASP A 20 10.83 -1.29 -10.25
CA ASP A 20 11.20 -2.03 -11.46
C ASP A 20 10.76 -3.50 -11.39
N ALA A 21 10.78 -4.09 -10.18
CA ALA A 21 10.31 -5.46 -9.92
C ALA A 21 8.79 -5.60 -9.79
N ASN A 22 8.02 -4.51 -9.95
CA ASN A 22 6.57 -4.49 -9.71
C ASN A 22 6.17 -5.10 -8.35
N ALA A 23 6.96 -4.81 -7.31
CA ALA A 23 6.83 -5.42 -6.00
C ALA A 23 5.47 -5.09 -5.35
N VAL A 24 4.91 -3.91 -5.62
CA VAL A 24 3.59 -3.50 -5.11
C VAL A 24 2.49 -4.45 -5.57
N ALA A 25 2.39 -4.70 -6.87
CA ALA A 25 1.36 -5.62 -7.40
C ALA A 25 1.55 -7.05 -6.88
N THR A 26 2.81 -7.50 -6.79
CA THR A 26 3.15 -8.82 -6.26
C THR A 26 2.74 -8.96 -4.79
N LEU A 27 3.01 -7.94 -3.96
CA LEU A 27 2.61 -7.94 -2.54
C LEU A 27 1.09 -7.96 -2.37
N VAL A 28 0.36 -7.21 -3.18
CA VAL A 28 -1.12 -7.18 -3.16
C VAL A 28 -1.70 -8.53 -3.56
N ASP A 29 -1.18 -9.17 -4.61
CA ASP A 29 -1.64 -10.50 -5.06
C ASP A 29 -1.35 -11.60 -4.01
N ILE A 30 -0.16 -11.58 -3.40
CA ILE A 30 0.19 -12.48 -2.30
C ILE A 30 -0.79 -12.27 -1.13
N LEU A 31 -1.02 -11.02 -0.73
CA LEU A 31 -1.95 -10.73 0.37
C LEU A 31 -3.37 -11.19 0.06
N ALA A 32 -3.86 -10.95 -1.15
CA ALA A 32 -5.19 -11.37 -1.59
C ALA A 32 -5.36 -12.90 -1.53
N LYS A 33 -4.32 -13.65 -1.96
CA LYS A 33 -4.32 -15.12 -1.90
C LYS A 33 -4.26 -15.65 -0.47
N HIS A 34 -3.48 -15.00 0.39
CA HIS A 34 -3.28 -15.42 1.78
C HIS A 34 -4.41 -15.02 2.73
N GLN A 35 -5.28 -14.08 2.37
CA GLN A 35 -6.46 -13.72 3.18
C GLN A 35 -7.40 -14.91 3.46
N LYS A 36 -7.44 -15.93 2.58
CA LYS A 36 -8.30 -17.12 2.75
C LYS A 36 -7.82 -18.09 3.84
N ASN A 37 -6.58 -17.96 4.32
CA ASN A 37 -6.02 -18.83 5.35
C ASN A 37 -5.62 -18.00 6.59
N ARG A 38 -6.45 -18.04 7.63
CA ARG A 38 -6.24 -17.35 8.91
C ARG A 38 -5.36 -18.19 9.83
N SER A 39 -4.05 -18.03 9.66
CA SER A 39 -3.02 -18.55 10.57
C SER A 39 -2.25 -17.38 11.19
N THR A 40 -1.64 -17.55 12.36
CA THR A 40 -0.84 -16.50 13.03
C THR A 40 0.31 -15.97 12.15
N ALA A 41 0.96 -16.86 11.39
CA ALA A 41 1.97 -16.49 10.39
C ALA A 41 1.39 -15.62 9.25
N SER A 42 0.12 -15.80 8.91
CA SER A 42 -0.58 -14.99 7.89
C SER A 42 -0.85 -13.57 8.42
N GLU A 43 -1.15 -13.43 9.72
CA GLU A 43 -1.42 -12.13 10.35
C GLU A 43 -0.17 -11.25 10.44
N GLU A 44 0.98 -11.82 10.80
CA GLU A 44 2.27 -11.11 10.78
C GLU A 44 2.67 -10.72 9.36
N MET A 45 2.45 -11.62 8.40
CA MET A 45 2.72 -11.36 6.99
C MET A 45 1.86 -10.23 6.44
N GLN A 46 0.58 -10.20 6.81
CA GLN A 46 -0.37 -9.14 6.45
C GLN A 46 0.07 -7.79 7.00
N GLU A 47 0.39 -7.73 8.30
CA GLU A 47 0.89 -6.49 8.91
C GLU A 47 2.14 -5.98 8.18
N GLN A 48 3.13 -6.86 7.95
CA GLN A 48 4.40 -6.50 7.34
C GLN A 48 4.25 -6.04 5.89
N ALA A 49 3.43 -6.73 5.10
CA ALA A 49 3.24 -6.36 3.69
C ALA A 49 2.46 -5.04 3.55
N VAL A 50 1.46 -4.79 4.39
CA VAL A 50 0.80 -3.47 4.46
C VAL A 50 1.78 -2.39 4.92
N ALA A 51 2.69 -2.69 5.85
CA ALA A 51 3.71 -1.75 6.27
C ALA A 51 4.66 -1.37 5.11
N VAL A 52 5.07 -2.33 4.27
CA VAL A 52 5.86 -2.06 3.07
C VAL A 52 5.07 -1.16 2.11
N LEU A 53 3.81 -1.50 1.83
CA LEU A 53 2.95 -0.72 0.93
C LEU A 53 2.76 0.72 1.44
N LEU A 54 2.54 0.90 2.74
CA LEU A 54 2.43 2.20 3.38
C LEU A 54 3.72 3.00 3.25
N LEU A 55 4.86 2.38 3.55
CA LEU A 55 6.17 3.03 3.45
C LEU A 55 6.46 3.49 2.02
N LEU A 56 6.20 2.64 1.03
CA LEU A 56 6.36 3.00 -0.39
C LEU A 56 5.44 4.16 -0.77
N SER A 57 4.18 4.09 -0.36
CA SER A 57 3.15 5.10 -0.68
C SER A 57 3.42 6.47 -0.05
N GLN A 58 3.94 6.50 1.18
CA GLN A 58 4.34 7.75 1.84
C GLN A 58 5.55 8.41 1.17
N ASN A 59 6.43 7.62 0.55
CA ASN A 59 7.65 8.14 -0.07
C ASN A 59 7.44 8.63 -1.50
N ASN A 60 6.51 8.04 -2.26
CA ASN A 60 6.27 8.42 -3.65
C ASN A 60 4.86 8.06 -4.12
N LEU A 61 4.15 9.05 -4.64
CA LEU A 61 2.78 8.94 -5.16
C LEU A 61 2.65 7.90 -6.29
N ARG A 62 3.71 7.61 -7.04
CA ARG A 62 3.69 6.55 -8.07
C ARG A 62 3.38 5.18 -7.49
N PHE A 63 3.85 4.89 -6.27
CA PHE A 63 3.50 3.63 -5.60
C PHE A 63 2.03 3.58 -5.22
N VAL A 64 1.41 4.73 -4.92
CA VAL A 64 -0.03 4.82 -4.68
C VAL A 64 -0.81 4.47 -5.95
N SER A 65 -0.45 5.08 -7.08
CA SER A 65 -1.08 4.75 -8.37
C SER A 65 -0.92 3.27 -8.74
N LEU A 66 0.24 2.67 -8.45
CA LEU A 66 0.45 1.23 -8.65
C LEU A 66 -0.39 0.37 -7.69
N ALA A 67 -0.49 0.77 -6.43
CA ALA A 67 -1.30 0.07 -5.44
C ALA A 67 -2.78 0.08 -5.84
N MET A 68 -3.29 1.22 -6.30
CA MET A 68 -4.66 1.35 -6.81
C MET A 68 -4.90 0.43 -8.01
N GLN A 69 -4.00 0.45 -9.00
CA GLN A 69 -4.09 -0.42 -10.19
C GLN A 69 -4.00 -1.91 -9.84
N ALA A 70 -3.26 -2.26 -8.79
CA ALA A 70 -3.16 -3.63 -8.30
C ALA A 70 -4.39 -4.11 -7.52
N GLY A 71 -5.40 -3.26 -7.29
CA GLY A 71 -6.56 -3.61 -6.46
C GLY A 71 -6.26 -3.57 -4.95
N ALA A 72 -5.26 -2.79 -4.53
CA ALA A 72 -4.94 -2.65 -3.11
C ALA A 72 -6.09 -2.04 -2.30
N VAL A 73 -6.96 -1.23 -2.91
CA VAL A 73 -8.08 -0.58 -2.20
C VAL A 73 -9.02 -1.63 -1.59
N ASP A 74 -9.50 -2.58 -2.38
CA ASP A 74 -10.39 -3.65 -1.92
C ASP A 74 -9.71 -4.54 -0.87
N LEU A 75 -8.42 -4.82 -1.08
CA LEU A 75 -7.60 -5.56 -0.12
C LEU A 75 -7.49 -4.82 1.22
N LEU A 76 -7.21 -3.51 1.20
CA LEU A 76 -7.06 -2.68 2.40
C LEU A 76 -8.38 -2.55 3.15
N VAL A 77 -9.51 -2.42 2.44
CA VAL A 77 -10.85 -2.46 3.05
C VAL A 77 -11.09 -3.81 3.73
N SER A 78 -10.81 -4.91 3.04
CA SER A 78 -10.91 -6.26 3.62
C SER A 78 -10.02 -6.42 4.86
N LEU A 79 -8.81 -5.85 4.86
CA LEU A 79 -7.91 -5.87 6.03
C LEU A 79 -8.40 -4.98 7.17
N CYS A 80 -9.06 -3.85 6.88
CA CYS A 80 -9.72 -3.04 7.91
C CYS A 80 -10.85 -3.81 8.62
N GLU A 81 -11.57 -4.65 7.89
CA GLU A 81 -12.67 -5.46 8.44
C GLU A 81 -12.14 -6.71 9.17
N HIS A 82 -11.29 -7.48 8.50
CA HIS A 82 -10.89 -8.82 8.92
C HIS A 82 -9.48 -8.90 9.52
N GLY A 83 -8.61 -7.92 9.30
CA GLY A 83 -7.21 -7.94 9.74
C GLY A 83 -7.03 -7.79 11.26
N ASN A 84 -5.78 -7.92 11.72
CA ASN A 84 -5.43 -7.67 13.12
C ASN A 84 -5.34 -6.15 13.41
N SER A 85 -5.29 -5.74 14.69
CA SER A 85 -5.31 -4.32 15.06
C SER A 85 -4.22 -3.48 14.39
N ARG A 86 -3.01 -4.03 14.21
CA ARG A 86 -1.88 -3.32 13.59
C ARG A 86 -2.04 -3.20 12.07
N ALA A 87 -2.52 -4.25 11.41
CA ALA A 87 -2.83 -4.25 9.99
C ALA A 87 -3.97 -3.27 9.68
N LYS A 88 -5.01 -3.21 10.53
CA LYS A 88 -6.12 -2.25 10.42
C LYS A 88 -5.64 -0.81 10.50
N GLU A 89 -4.79 -0.49 11.48
CA GLU A 89 -4.22 0.85 11.65
C GLU A 89 -3.47 1.29 10.39
N LYS A 90 -2.53 0.45 9.91
CA LYS A 90 -1.72 0.75 8.72
C LYS A 90 -2.57 0.80 7.44
N ALA A 91 -3.56 -0.08 7.31
CA ALA A 91 -4.45 -0.10 6.15
C ALA A 91 -5.32 1.16 6.09
N SER A 92 -5.84 1.61 7.25
CA SER A 92 -6.57 2.86 7.36
C SER A 92 -5.71 4.07 6.98
N THR A 93 -4.46 4.13 7.45
CA THR A 93 -3.52 5.19 7.04
C THR A 93 -3.29 5.19 5.54
N LEU A 94 -3.06 4.03 4.93
CA LEU A 94 -2.82 3.94 3.50
C LEU A 94 -4.06 4.32 2.68
N LEU A 95 -5.25 3.92 3.12
CA LEU A 95 -6.51 4.36 2.49
C LEU A 95 -6.70 5.88 2.57
N ASN A 96 -6.31 6.51 3.68
CA ASN A 96 -6.36 7.97 3.81
C ASN A 96 -5.39 8.65 2.83
N ILE A 97 -4.17 8.13 2.68
CA ILE A 97 -3.21 8.65 1.70
C ILE A 97 -3.78 8.53 0.27
N ILE A 98 -4.34 7.37 -0.07
CA ILE A 98 -4.99 7.15 -1.38
C ILE A 98 -6.10 8.18 -1.59
N ARG A 99 -6.97 8.38 -0.59
CA ARG A 99 -8.06 9.35 -0.63
C ARG A 99 -7.55 10.77 -0.84
N GLU A 100 -6.57 11.19 -0.06
CA GLU A 100 -5.97 12.52 -0.14
C GLU A 100 -5.37 12.80 -1.51
N ILE A 101 -4.74 11.80 -2.13
CA ILE A 101 -4.19 11.92 -3.48
C ILE A 101 -5.31 12.02 -4.51
N THR A 102 -6.35 11.20 -4.41
CA THR A 102 -7.50 11.28 -5.32
C THR A 102 -8.34 12.54 -5.14
N SER A 103 -8.32 13.15 -3.95
CA SER A 103 -9.01 14.41 -3.66
C SER A 103 -8.18 15.64 -4.03
N ASN A 104 -6.85 15.54 -3.99
CA ASN A 104 -5.94 16.59 -4.46
C ASN A 104 -5.83 16.63 -6.01
N GLU A 105 -6.53 15.75 -6.74
CA GLU A 105 -6.72 15.88 -8.19
C GLU A 105 -7.82 16.92 -8.56
N GLU A 106 -8.49 17.57 -7.59
CA GLU A 106 -9.42 18.71 -7.82
C GLU A 106 -8.82 20.12 -7.59
N GLU A 107 -7.49 20.28 -7.54
CA GLU A 107 -6.84 21.61 -7.45
C GLU A 107 -5.86 21.83 -8.62
N CYS A 108 -6.34 21.71 -9.86
CA CYS A 108 -5.69 22.32 -11.03
C CYS A 108 -6.67 22.53 -12.19
N SER A 109 -7.70 23.35 -11.98
CA SER A 109 -8.43 24.12 -13.01
C SER A 109 -9.56 24.89 -12.32
N ASP A 110 -9.32 26.13 -11.87
CA ASP A 110 -10.34 27.20 -11.87
C ASP A 110 -9.79 28.51 -11.28
N SER A 111 -8.72 29.01 -11.87
CA SER A 111 -8.29 30.40 -11.61
C SER A 111 -7.58 31.00 -12.83
N ILE A 112 -8.20 30.94 -14.01
CA ILE A 112 -8.01 31.97 -15.04
C ILE A 112 -9.34 32.19 -15.75
N LEU A 113 -10.03 33.28 -15.43
CA LEU A 113 -10.38 34.30 -16.42
C LEU A 113 -10.78 35.62 -15.70
N PRO A 114 -10.56 36.78 -16.33
CA PRO A 114 -10.72 38.11 -15.73
C PRO A 114 -12.18 38.56 -15.61
#